data_AF-A0AAW3HLB5-F1
#
_entry.id   AF-A0AAW3HLB5-F1
#
_cell.length_a   1.000
_cell.length_b   1.000
_cell.length_c   1.000
_cell.angle_alpha   90.00
_cell.angle_beta   90.00
_cell.angle_gamma   90.00
#
_symmetry.space_group_name_H-M   'P 1'
#
loop_
_entity.id
_entity.type
_entity.pdbx_description
1 polymer ?
#
loop_
_entity_poly.entity_id
_entity_poly.type
_entity_poly.pdbx_seq_one_letter_code
_entity_poly.pdbx_strand_id
1 'polypeptide(L)'
;MKNVNELSKDELLNAIVAQAKEYATVDFDQLEKDGIIKQVRGGYLVVKHSKLPDAARKLMKSLKSTKDGVQMIISKPPKSFLDLGK
;
A
#
# COMPACT_ATOMS: atom_id res chain seq x y z
N MET A 1 18.69 15.47 -25.49
CA MET A 1 17.93 15.08 -24.29
C MET A 1 17.76 13.56 -24.35
N LYS A 2 18.37 12.81 -23.43
CA LYS A 2 18.33 11.34 -23.47
C LYS A 2 16.94 10.87 -23.05
N ASN A 3 16.34 10.04 -23.89
CA ASN A 3 14.99 9.50 -23.70
C ASN A 3 14.86 8.78 -22.37
N VAL A 4 13.70 8.96 -21.77
CA VAL A 4 13.25 8.45 -20.48
C VAL A 4 13.17 6.93 -20.55
N ASN A 5 13.94 6.24 -19.70
CA ASN A 5 13.91 4.80 -19.37
C ASN A 5 12.91 3.94 -20.16
N GLU A 6 13.35 3.35 -21.27
CA GLU A 6 12.76 2.10 -21.76
C GLU A 6 13.30 0.95 -20.90
N LEU A 7 12.70 0.74 -19.72
CA LEU A 7 12.90 -0.51 -18.99
C LEU A 7 12.44 -1.65 -19.91
N SER A 8 13.28 -2.68 -20.06
CA SER A 8 12.91 -3.87 -20.80
C SER A 8 11.66 -4.50 -20.18
N LYS A 9 10.90 -5.26 -20.97
CA LYS A 9 9.70 -5.97 -20.47
C LYS A 9 10.00 -6.83 -19.24
N ASP A 10 11.20 -7.43 -19.21
CA ASP A 10 11.66 -8.26 -18.10
C ASP A 10 11.97 -7.42 -16.85
N GLU A 11 12.59 -6.24 -16.99
CA GLU A 11 12.84 -5.34 -15.86
C GLU A 11 11.54 -4.77 -15.28
N LEU A 12 10.56 -4.43 -16.13
CA LEU A 12 9.23 -4.01 -15.69
C LEU A 12 8.52 -5.13 -14.92
N LEU A 13 8.58 -6.36 -15.43
CA LEU A 13 7.96 -7.51 -14.76
C LEU A 13 8.63 -7.79 -13.41
N ASN A 14 9.96 -7.74 -13.35
CA ASN A 14 10.72 -7.91 -12.11
C ASN A 14 10.36 -6.83 -11.08
N ALA A 15 10.21 -5.58 -11.50
CA ALA A 15 9.79 -4.49 -10.62
C ALA A 15 8.38 -4.71 -10.06
N ILE A 16 7.43 -5.16 -10.90
CA ILE A 16 6.05 -5.48 -10.49
C ILE A 16 6.05 -6.62 -9.46
N VAL A 17 6.79 -7.69 -9.70
CA VAL A 17 6.89 -8.84 -8.78
C VAL A 17 7.55 -8.44 -7.46
N ALA A 18 8.60 -7.63 -7.50
CA ALA A 18 9.25 -7.11 -6.29
C ALA A 18 8.28 -6.26 -5.44
N GLN A 19 7.48 -5.42 -6.10
CA GLN A 19 6.46 -4.62 -5.43
C GLN A 19 5.33 -5.48 -4.85
N ALA A 20 4.90 -6.52 -5.57
CA ALA A 20 3.94 -7.51 -5.07
C ALA A 20 4.46 -8.24 -3.83
N LYS A 21 5.74 -8.65 -3.83
CA LYS A 21 6.42 -9.25 -2.68
C LYS A 21 6.41 -8.32 -1.48
N GLU A 22 6.77 -7.05 -1.68
CA GLU A 22 6.76 -6.05 -0.60
C GLU A 22 5.36 -5.93 0.03
N TYR A 23 4.31 -5.80 -0.78
CA TYR A 23 2.95 -5.63 -0.26
C TYR A 23 2.33 -6.90 0.29
N ALA A 24 2.76 -8.09 -0.16
CA ALA A 24 2.32 -9.37 0.38
C ALA A 24 2.77 -9.59 1.84
N THR A 25 3.78 -8.85 2.31
CA THR A 25 4.21 -8.88 3.73
C THR A 25 3.24 -8.15 4.68
N VAL A 26 2.30 -7.36 4.15
CA VAL A 26 1.37 -6.58 4.97
C VAL A 26 0.18 -7.44 5.39
N ASP A 27 0.11 -7.75 6.68
CA ASP A 27 -1.06 -8.40 7.28
C ASP A 27 -2.14 -7.36 7.66
N PHE A 28 -3.02 -7.06 6.71
CA PHE A 28 -4.13 -6.12 6.91
C PHE A 28 -5.10 -6.57 8.01
N ASP A 29 -5.29 -7.88 8.18
CA ASP A 29 -6.26 -8.41 9.13
C ASP A 29 -5.73 -8.23 10.56
N GLN A 30 -4.43 -8.43 10.76
CA GLN A 30 -3.77 -8.13 12.02
C GLN A 30 -3.75 -6.62 12.32
N LEU A 31 -3.45 -5.78 11.33
CA LEU A 31 -3.46 -4.32 11.50
C LEU A 31 -4.85 -3.79 11.90
N GLU A 32 -5.91 -4.41 11.37
CA GLU A 32 -7.29 -4.06 11.74
C GLU A 32 -7.61 -4.53 13.17
N LYS A 33 -7.23 -5.76 13.54
CA LYS A 33 -7.38 -6.26 14.92
C LYS A 33 -6.64 -5.41 15.96
N ASP A 34 -5.45 -4.92 15.62
CA ASP A 34 -4.64 -4.04 16.49
C ASP A 34 -5.16 -2.60 16.57
N GLY A 35 -6.23 -2.29 15.83
CA GLY A 35 -6.81 -0.96 15.72
C GLY A 35 -5.84 0.05 15.12
N ILE A 36 -4.91 -0.40 14.28
CA ILE A 36 -3.98 0.47 13.54
C ILE A 36 -4.70 1.04 12.32
N ILE A 37 -5.54 0.22 11.68
CA ILE A 37 -6.40 0.60 10.57
C ILE A 37 -7.86 0.23 10.87
N LYS A 38 -8.81 0.84 10.16
CA LYS A 38 -10.23 0.58 10.27
C LYS A 38 -10.85 0.51 8.88
N GLN A 39 -11.61 -0.55 8.57
CA GLN A 39 -12.30 -0.65 7.29
C GLN A 39 -13.29 0.51 7.07
N VAL A 40 -13.24 1.10 5.87
CA VAL A 40 -14.16 2.16 5.42
C VAL A 40 -14.56 1.92 3.96
N ARG A 41 -15.54 2.67 3.46
CA ARG A 41 -15.93 2.59 2.04
C ARG A 41 -14.73 2.98 1.16
N GLY A 42 -14.20 2.01 0.43
CA GLY A 42 -13.13 2.22 -0.56
C GLY A 42 -11.70 2.05 -0.05
N GLY A 43 -11.50 1.50 1.16
CA GLY A 43 -10.17 1.17 1.70
C GLY A 43 -10.17 1.03 3.22
N TYR A 44 -9.06 1.41 3.84
CA TYR A 44 -8.87 1.43 5.28
C TYR A 44 -8.44 2.82 5.75
N LEU A 45 -9.13 3.35 6.75
CA LEU A 45 -8.70 4.55 7.46
C LEU A 45 -7.57 4.18 8.42
N VAL A 46 -6.48 4.93 8.36
CA VAL A 46 -5.35 4.77 9.28
C VAL A 46 -5.66 5.51 10.57
N VAL A 47 -5.67 4.77 11.67
CA VAL A 47 -5.95 5.28 13.02
C VAL A 47 -4.65 5.57 13.77
N LYS A 48 -3.64 4.70 13.63
CA LYS A 48 -2.34 4.83 14.32
C LYS A 48 -1.19 4.94 13.31
N HIS A 49 -0.92 6.15 12.83
CA HIS A 49 0.10 6.40 11.80
C HIS A 49 1.51 5.91 12.18
N SER A 50 1.89 6.01 13.45
CA SER A 50 3.21 5.59 13.95
C SER A 50 3.43 4.08 13.92
N LYS A 51 2.36 3.29 13.96
CA LYS A 51 2.40 1.83 13.94
C LYS A 51 2.11 1.23 12.56
N LEU A 52 1.83 2.06 11.56
CA LEU A 52 1.57 1.59 10.21
C LEU A 52 2.90 1.24 9.52
N PRO A 53 3.07 0.00 9.02
CA PRO A 53 4.27 -0.41 8.28
C PRO A 53 4.53 0.47 7.05
N ASP A 54 5.79 0.67 6.70
CA ASP A 54 6.14 1.52 5.55
C ASP A 54 5.62 0.93 4.22
N ALA A 55 5.61 -0.39 4.07
CA ALA A 55 4.98 -1.06 2.92
C ALA A 55 3.49 -0.70 2.80
N ALA A 56 2.77 -0.61 3.93
CA ALA A 56 1.36 -0.22 3.95
C ALA A 56 1.18 1.30 3.73
N ARG A 57 2.12 2.14 4.14
CA ARG A 57 2.11 3.59 3.84
C ARG A 57 2.22 3.86 2.34
N LYS A 58 3.00 3.07 1.60
CA LYS A 58 3.10 3.18 0.14
C LYS A 58 1.77 2.90 -0.59
N LEU A 59 0.83 2.25 0.09
CA LEU A 59 -0.52 1.98 -0.41
C LEU A 59 -1.51 3.11 -0.10
N MET A 60 -1.01 4.30 0.26
CA MET A 60 -1.81 5.50 0.44
C MET A 60 -2.59 5.82 -0.83
N LYS A 61 -3.91 5.88 -0.68
CA LYS A 61 -4.86 6.27 -1.72
C LYS A 61 -5.23 7.75 -1.62
N SER A 62 -5.37 8.26 -0.40
CA SER A 62 -5.69 9.66 -0.17
C SER A 62 -5.20 10.14 1.18
N LEU A 63 -4.83 11.42 1.24
CA LEU A 63 -4.48 12.14 2.44
C LEU A 63 -5.33 13.41 2.52
N LYS A 64 -6.00 13.65 3.63
CA LYS A 64 -6.85 14.81 3.84
C LYS A 64 -6.54 15.48 5.17
N SER A 65 -6.28 16.78 5.15
CA SER A 65 -6.21 17.58 6.37
C SER A 65 -7.60 17.85 6.92
N THR A 66 -7.74 17.72 8.22
CA THR A 66 -8.97 17.88 9.01
C THR A 66 -8.70 18.79 10.20
N LYS A 67 -9.75 19.23 10.91
CA LYS A 67 -9.60 20.07 12.11
C LYS A 67 -8.78 19.38 13.21
N ASP A 68 -8.82 18.06 13.24
CA ASP A 68 -8.17 17.23 14.25
C ASP A 68 -6.81 16.66 13.80
N GLY A 69 -6.30 17.07 12.63
CA GLY A 69 -5.04 16.59 12.07
C GLY A 69 -5.21 16.01 10.66
N VAL A 70 -4.62 14.85 10.38
CA VAL A 70 -4.59 14.25 9.04
C VAL A 70 -5.33 12.92 9.01
N GLN A 71 -6.19 12.75 8.01
CA GLN A 71 -6.82 11.47 7.69
C GLN A 71 -6.13 10.84 6.49
N MET A 72 -5.67 9.60 6.65
CA MET A 72 -5.06 8.83 5.58
C MET A 72 -5.89 7.59 5.28
N ILE A 73 -6.19 7.37 4.00
CA ILE A 73 -6.81 6.14 3.51
C ILE A 73 -5.76 5.34 2.75
N ILE A 74 -5.64 4.06 3.07
CA ILE A 74 -4.84 3.09 2.31
C ILE A 74 -5.76 2.07 1.63
N SER A 75 -5.32 1.52 0.51
CA SER A 75 -6.05 0.46 -0.19
C SER A 75 -5.27 -0.85 -0.19
N LYS A 76 -5.92 -1.95 0.18
CA LYS A 76 -5.38 -3.30 0.01
C LYS A 76 -5.32 -3.63 -1.48
N PRO A 77 -4.15 -4.03 -2.03
CA PRO A 77 -4.06 -4.45 -3.41
C PRO A 77 -4.95 -5.66 -3.72
N PRO A 78 -5.36 -5.85 -4.97
CA PRO A 78 -6.11 -7.03 -5.38
C PRO A 78 -5.34 -8.32 -5.05
N LYS A 79 -6.07 -9.39 -4.70
CA LYS A 79 -5.46 -10.69 -4.41
C LYS A 79 -4.57 -11.19 -5.55
N SER A 80 -5.01 -11.00 -6.81
CA SER A 80 -4.24 -11.37 -8.00
C SER A 80 -2.88 -10.66 -8.09
N PHE A 81 -2.77 -9.44 -7.60
CA PHE A 81 -1.50 -8.72 -7.54
C PHE A 81 -0.59 -9.28 -6.45
N LEU A 82 -1.13 -9.53 -5.25
CA LEU A 82 -0.38 -10.10 -4.13
C LEU A 82 0.11 -11.52 -4.43
N ASP A 83 -0.66 -12.29 -5.21
CA ASP A 83 -0.30 -13.64 -5.63
C ASP A 83 0.91 -13.64 -6.60
N LEU A 84 1.24 -12.53 -7.27
CA LEU A 84 2.49 -12.40 -8.05
C LEU A 84 3.74 -12.40 -7.17
N GLY A 85 3.59 -12.09 -5.87
CA GLY A 85 4.68 -12.03 -4.91
C GLY A 85 4.91 -13.32 -4.13
N LYS A 86 4.07 -14.35 -4.30
CA LYS A 86 4.22 -15.66 -3.65
C LYS A 86 5.17 -16.56 -4.43
#